data_AF-A0A329RB71-F1
#
_entry.id   AF-A0A329RB71-F1
#
_cell.length_a   1.000
_cell.length_b   1.000
_cell.length_c   1.000
_cell.angle_alpha   90.00
_cell.angle_beta   90.00
_cell.angle_gamma   90.00
#
_symmetry.space_group_name_H-M   'P 1'
#
loop_
_entity.id
_entity.type
_entity.pdbx_description
1 polymer ?
#
loop_
_entity_poly.entity_id
_entity_poly.type
_entity_poly.pdbx_seq_one_letter_code
_entity_poly.pdbx_strand_id
1 'polypeptide(L)'
;RHHGAAPAPAANKRLRVLYQELRDIESVSKALQGRDVDLLDVPLWFDELISVEPHFARFIEPRANIVHCPDFESGCVCVLRGNADRLTQAEKAALQPFAATAPDDARESLEQQQDSFV
;
A
#
# COMPACT_ATOMS: atom_id res chain seq x y z
N ARG A 1 45.99 -20.91 20.72
CA ARG A 1 45.64 -20.41 19.37
C ARG A 1 44.50 -21.26 18.84
N HIS A 2 43.25 -20.79 18.93
CA HIS A 2 42.13 -21.47 18.26
C HIS A 2 42.17 -21.03 16.80
N HIS A 3 42.75 -21.85 15.92
CA HIS A 3 42.45 -21.75 14.49
C HIS A 3 41.03 -22.28 14.33
N GLY A 4 40.04 -21.38 14.35
CA GLY A 4 38.66 -21.72 14.01
C GLY A 4 38.66 -22.30 12.61
N ALA A 5 38.26 -23.57 12.48
CA ALA A 5 38.12 -24.21 11.18
C ALA A 5 37.22 -23.34 10.30
N ALA A 6 37.67 -23.04 9.08
CA ALA A 6 36.87 -22.26 8.14
C ALA A 6 35.54 -23.01 7.90
N PRO A 7 34.39 -22.32 7.95
CA PRO A 7 33.10 -22.96 7.74
C PRO A 7 33.05 -23.66 6.38
N ALA A 8 32.29 -24.76 6.31
CA ALA A 8 32.15 -25.53 5.09
C ALA A 8 31.74 -24.63 3.90
N PRO A 9 32.24 -24.85 2.68
CA PRO A 9 31.92 -24.01 1.52
C PRO A 9 30.42 -23.78 1.29
N ALA A 10 29.59 -24.80 1.56
CA ALA A 10 28.14 -24.70 1.51
C ALA A 10 27.55 -23.71 2.53
N ALA A 11 28.09 -23.67 3.75
CA ALA A 11 27.68 -22.72 4.78
C ALA A 11 28.05 -21.29 4.37
N ASN A 12 29.24 -21.08 3.81
CA ASN A 12 29.64 -19.78 3.28
C ASN A 12 28.74 -19.32 2.12
N LYS A 13 28.36 -20.23 1.22
CA LYS A 13 27.41 -19.93 0.14
C LYS A 13 26.06 -19.50 0.71
N ARG A 14 25.53 -20.23 1.69
CA ARG A 14 24.25 -19.90 2.34
C ARG A 14 24.29 -18.55 3.06
N LEU A 15 25.38 -18.25 3.76
CA LEU A 15 25.56 -16.95 4.42
C LEU A 15 25.54 -15.78 3.43
N ARG A 16 26.14 -15.95 2.24
CA ARG A 16 26.12 -14.91 1.20
C ARG A 16 24.71 -14.68 0.65
N VAL A 17 23.92 -15.74 0.48
CA VAL A 17 22.51 -15.62 0.05
C VAL A 17 21.69 -14.89 1.10
N LEU A 18 21.76 -15.32 2.37
CA LEU A 18 21.06 -14.68 3.48
C LEU A 18 21.47 -13.21 3.65
N TYR A 19 22.75 -12.90 3.47
CA TYR A 19 23.22 -11.51 3.51
C TYR A 19 22.59 -10.66 2.41
N GLN A 20 22.45 -11.19 1.20
CA GLN A 20 21.79 -10.48 0.10
C GLN A 20 20.30 -10.29 0.38
N GLU A 21 19.59 -11.34 0.81
CA GLU A 21 18.17 -11.24 1.20
C GLU A 21 17.95 -10.16 2.27
N LEU A 22 18.80 -10.12 3.30
CA LEU A 22 18.74 -9.09 4.34
C LEU A 22 18.99 -7.67 3.80
N ARG A 23 19.88 -7.52 2.82
CA ARG A 23 20.14 -6.24 2.15
C ARG A 23 18.95 -5.77 1.33
N ASP A 24 18.28 -6.68 0.65
CA ASP A 24 17.09 -6.37 -0.15
C ASP A 24 15.92 -5.98 0.78
N ILE A 25 15.70 -6.72 1.86
CA ILE A 25 14.72 -6.40 2.90
C ILE A 25 15.00 -5.03 3.55
N GLU A 26 16.27 -4.75 3.87
CA GLU A 26 16.68 -3.45 4.42
C GLU A 26 16.36 -2.30 3.46
N SER A 27 16.62 -2.51 2.16
CA SER A 27 16.38 -1.52 1.12
C SER A 27 14.89 -1.18 1.02
N VAL A 28 14.01 -2.19 0.92
CA VAL A 28 12.56 -1.98 0.86
C VAL A 28 12.04 -1.32 2.15
N SER A 29 12.52 -1.76 3.31
CA SER A 29 12.14 -1.18 4.60
C SER A 29 12.48 0.31 4.69
N LYS A 30 13.64 0.71 4.16
CA LYS A 30 14.06 2.12 4.10
C LYS A 30 13.23 2.92 3.10
N ALA A 31 12.91 2.34 1.95
CA ALA A 31 12.04 2.98 0.97
C ALA A 31 10.67 3.31 1.60
N LEU A 32 10.05 2.33 2.28
CA LEU A 32 8.78 2.49 2.99
C LEU A 32 8.78 3.55 4.11
N GLN A 33 9.95 3.85 4.69
CA GLN A 33 10.11 4.90 5.70
C GLN A 33 10.34 6.29 5.09
N GLY A 34 10.41 6.38 3.76
CA GLY A 34 10.55 7.63 3.01
C GLY A 34 9.32 8.52 3.15
N ARG A 35 9.50 9.82 2.84
CA ARG A 35 8.39 10.81 2.87
C ARG A 35 7.56 10.84 1.60
N ASP A 36 8.12 10.33 0.50
CA ASP A 36 7.54 10.38 -0.84
C ASP A 36 6.91 9.03 -1.24
N VAL A 37 6.49 8.23 -0.26
CA VAL A 37 5.76 6.97 -0.50
C VAL A 37 4.27 7.23 -0.34
N ASP A 38 3.51 6.98 -1.40
CA ASP A 38 2.05 7.05 -1.34
C ASP A 38 1.40 5.66 -1.18
N LEU A 39 0.07 5.64 -1.01
CA LEU A 39 -0.70 4.41 -0.82
C LEU A 39 -0.70 3.49 -2.06
N LEU A 40 -0.38 4.01 -3.25
CA LEU A 40 -0.27 3.24 -4.48
C LEU A 40 1.10 2.58 -4.63
N ASP A 41 2.13 3.19 -4.06
CA ASP A 41 3.49 2.65 -4.03
C ASP A 41 3.60 1.49 -3.04
N VAL A 42 3.04 1.62 -1.84
CA VAL A 42 3.18 0.62 -0.75
C VAL A 42 2.88 -0.82 -1.21
N PRO A 43 1.79 -1.12 -1.96
CA PRO A 43 1.54 -2.46 -2.46
C PRO A 43 2.66 -3.02 -3.35
N LEU A 44 3.29 -2.18 -4.19
CA LEU A 44 4.40 -2.61 -5.06
C LEU A 44 5.62 -3.02 -4.22
N TRP A 45 5.95 -2.23 -3.19
CA TRP A 45 7.04 -2.54 -2.26
C TRP A 45 6.75 -3.79 -1.43
N PHE A 46 5.50 -4.00 -1.02
CA PHE A 46 5.09 -5.20 -0.30
C PHE A 46 5.16 -6.46 -1.17
N ASP A 47 4.73 -6.39 -2.43
CA ASP A 47 4.85 -7.50 -3.38
C ASP A 47 6.33 -7.88 -3.62
N GLU A 48 7.21 -6.88 -3.76
CA GLU A 48 8.65 -7.09 -3.88
C GLU A 48 9.23 -7.76 -2.61
N LEU A 49 8.80 -7.31 -1.43
CA LEU A 49 9.23 -7.89 -0.15
C LEU A 49 8.76 -9.34 0.02
N ILE A 50 7.53 -9.65 -0.37
CA ILE A 50 6.98 -11.02 -0.37
C ILE A 50 7.75 -11.92 -1.34
N SER A 51 8.18 -11.39 -2.49
CA SER A 51 9.01 -12.13 -3.44
C SER A 51 10.39 -12.50 -2.87
N VAL A 52 10.96 -11.68 -1.98
CA VAL A 52 12.23 -11.98 -1.31
C VAL A 52 12.03 -12.97 -0.15
N GLU A 53 11.01 -12.75 0.67
CA GLU A 53 10.72 -13.60 1.83
C GLU A 53 9.20 -13.86 1.94
N PRO A 54 8.72 -14.99 1.39
CA PRO A 54 7.29 -15.31 1.33
C PRO A 54 6.59 -15.37 2.69
N HIS A 55 7.34 -15.59 3.79
CA HIS A 55 6.75 -15.60 5.13
C HIS A 55 6.14 -14.26 5.55
N PHE A 56 6.50 -13.15 4.90
CA PHE A 56 5.93 -11.83 5.18
C PHE A 56 4.48 -11.68 4.71
N ALA A 57 4.04 -12.47 3.74
CA ALA A 57 2.68 -12.42 3.20
C ALA A 57 1.60 -12.38 4.30
N ARG A 58 1.76 -13.19 5.35
CA ARG A 58 0.84 -13.25 6.49
C ARG A 58 0.63 -11.92 7.24
N PHE A 59 1.56 -10.97 7.08
CA PHE A 59 1.59 -9.70 7.78
C PHE A 59 1.26 -8.50 6.88
N ILE A 60 1.50 -8.59 5.57
CA ILE A 60 1.41 -7.44 4.67
C ILE A 60 0.54 -7.66 3.43
N GLU A 61 0.00 -8.86 3.22
CA GLU A 61 -1.02 -9.06 2.18
C GLU A 61 -2.28 -8.22 2.48
N PRO A 62 -3.09 -7.87 1.46
CA PRO A 62 -4.32 -7.09 1.64
C PRO A 62 -5.35 -7.71 2.61
N ARG A 63 -5.21 -8.99 2.94
CA ARG A 63 -6.08 -9.74 3.86
C ARG A 63 -5.37 -10.15 5.14
N ALA A 64 -4.19 -9.59 5.42
CA ALA A 64 -3.46 -9.85 6.64
C ALA A 64 -4.27 -9.40 7.86
N ASN A 65 -4.12 -10.08 8.99
CA ASN A 65 -4.91 -9.82 10.21
C ASN A 65 -4.75 -8.40 10.79
N ILE A 66 -3.68 -7.69 10.40
CA ILE A 66 -3.44 -6.30 10.77
C ILE A 66 -4.36 -5.33 10.01
N VAL A 67 -4.85 -5.71 8.83
CA VAL A 67 -5.76 -4.89 8.02
C VAL A 67 -7.14 -4.93 8.66
N HIS A 68 -7.49 -3.87 9.39
CA HIS A 68 -8.74 -3.80 10.13
C HIS A 68 -9.98 -3.65 9.24
N CYS A 69 -9.84 -2.97 8.11
CA CYS A 69 -10.92 -2.77 7.16
C CYS A 69 -10.41 -2.91 5.72
N PRO A 70 -10.37 -4.15 5.18
CA PRO A 70 -9.84 -4.41 3.84
C PRO A 70 -10.56 -3.61 2.75
N ASP A 71 -11.89 -3.46 2.85
CA ASP A 71 -12.70 -2.71 1.88
C ASP A 71 -12.40 -1.20 1.91
N PHE A 72 -11.99 -0.66 3.06
CA PHE A 72 -11.56 0.74 3.14
C PHE A 72 -10.23 0.95 2.42
N GLU A 73 -9.24 0.10 2.70
CA GLU A 73 -7.91 0.20 2.08
C GLU A 73 -7.97 -0.03 0.56
N SER A 74 -8.69 -1.08 0.10
CA SER A 74 -8.86 -1.34 -1.33
C SER A 74 -9.65 -0.23 -2.02
N GLY A 75 -10.68 0.30 -1.36
CA GLY A 75 -11.45 1.45 -1.82
C GLY A 75 -10.58 2.69 -2.02
N CYS A 76 -9.73 3.03 -1.06
CA CYS A 76 -8.79 4.16 -1.15
C CYS A 76 -7.86 4.01 -2.35
N VAL A 77 -7.26 2.83 -2.55
CA VAL A 77 -6.40 2.55 -3.71
C VAL A 77 -7.17 2.71 -5.02
N CYS A 78 -8.42 2.24 -5.08
CA CYS A 78 -9.26 2.36 -6.27
C CYS A 78 -9.55 3.82 -6.62
N VAL A 79 -9.91 4.64 -5.62
CA VAL A 79 -10.14 6.09 -5.78
C VAL A 79 -8.87 6.82 -6.21
N LEU A 80 -7.73 6.56 -5.56
CA LEU A 80 -6.44 7.19 -5.89
C LEU A 80 -5.96 6.84 -7.30
N ARG A 81 -6.36 5.67 -7.85
CA ARG A 81 -6.12 5.29 -9.24
C ARG A 81 -7.11 5.92 -10.24
N GLY A 82 -8.06 6.73 -9.79
CA GLY A 82 -9.10 7.34 -10.62
C GLY A 82 -10.24 6.39 -11.03
N ASN A 83 -10.35 5.23 -10.38
CA ASN A 83 -11.31 4.18 -10.73
C ASN A 83 -12.54 4.16 -9.79
N ALA A 84 -12.97 5.33 -9.30
CA ALA A 84 -14.03 5.42 -8.30
C ALA A 84 -15.38 4.83 -8.76
N ASP A 85 -15.62 4.77 -10.08
CA ASP A 85 -16.78 4.12 -10.69
C ASP A 85 -16.80 2.59 -10.47
N ARG A 86 -15.62 1.99 -10.25
CA ARG A 86 -15.43 0.55 -10.08
C ARG A 86 -15.51 0.07 -8.64
N LEU A 87 -15.76 0.98 -7.68
CA LEU A 87 -15.91 0.61 -6.28
C LEU A 87 -17.07 -0.38 -6.09
N THR A 88 -16.81 -1.43 -5.32
CA THR A 88 -17.84 -2.36 -4.85
C THR A 88 -18.76 -1.69 -3.84
N GLN A 89 -19.91 -2.32 -3.55
CA GLN A 89 -20.83 -1.79 -2.55
C GLN A 89 -20.20 -1.70 -1.15
N ALA A 90 -19.36 -2.68 -0.79
CA ALA A 90 -18.66 -2.71 0.50
C ALA A 90 -17.63 -1.57 0.60
N GLU A 91 -16.83 -1.37 -0.44
CA GLU A 91 -15.86 -0.26 -0.50
C GLU A 91 -16.57 1.10 -0.45
N LYS A 92 -17.67 1.28 -1.20
CA LYS A 92 -18.48 2.51 -1.12
C LYS A 92 -18.99 2.77 0.28
N ALA A 93 -19.50 1.74 0.96
CA ALA A 93 -19.98 1.87 2.34
C ALA A 93 -18.85 2.21 3.32
N ALA A 94 -17.67 1.61 3.15
CA ALA A 94 -16.50 1.86 3.98
C ALA A 94 -15.92 3.28 3.79
N LEU A 95 -15.98 3.82 2.56
CA LEU A 95 -15.49 5.16 2.23
C LEU A 95 -16.50 6.28 2.52
N GLN A 96 -17.80 5.97 2.59
CA GLN A 96 -18.87 6.96 2.76
C GLN A 96 -18.62 7.97 3.90
N PRO A 97 -18.12 7.58 5.09
CA PRO A 97 -17.85 8.53 6.17
C PRO A 97 -16.80 9.60 5.84
N PHE A 98 -15.98 9.35 4.81
CA PHE A 98 -14.88 10.23 4.37
C PHE A 98 -15.19 10.99 3.08
N ALA A 99 -16.40 10.82 2.52
CA ALA A 99 -16.81 11.53 1.32
C ALA A 99 -16.86 13.04 1.59
N ALA A 100 -16.13 13.84 0.80
CA ALA A 100 -16.23 15.27 0.88
C ALA A 100 -17.66 15.70 0.53
N THR A 101 -18.29 16.46 1.42
CA THR A 101 -19.49 17.22 1.07
C THR A 101 -19.04 18.26 0.05
N ALA A 102 -19.62 18.25 -1.15
CA ALA A 102 -19.34 19.31 -2.12
C ALA A 102 -19.59 20.67 -1.45
N PRO A 103 -18.71 21.66 -1.62
CA PRO A 103 -19.00 23.01 -1.16
C PRO A 103 -20.32 23.48 -1.81
N ASP A 104 -21.19 24.08 -1.01
CA ASP A 104 -22.54 24.54 -1.40
C ASP A 104 -22.52 25.50 -2.60
N ASP A 105 -21.36 26.12 -2.88
CA ASP A 105 -21.16 27.14 -3.91
C ASP A 105 -21.44 26.69 -5.35
N ALA A 106 -21.48 25.38 -5.62
CA ALA A 106 -21.84 24.86 -6.94
C ALA A 106 -23.36 24.79 -7.18
N ARG A 107 -24.19 24.84 -6.13
CA ARG A 107 -25.66 24.82 -6.26
C ARG A 107 -26.22 26.17 -6.66
N GLU A 108 -25.63 27.27 -6.20
CA GLU A 108 -26.12 28.62 -6.51
C GLU A 108 -25.83 29.06 -7.96
N SER A 109 -24.84 28.46 -8.63
CA SER A 109 -24.48 28.81 -10.03
C SER A 109 -25.50 28.32 -11.06
N LEU A 110 -26.29 27.27 -10.75
CA LEU A 110 -27.32 26.73 -11.65
C LEU A 110 -28.68 27.40 -11.46
N GLU A 111 -28.96 27.92 -10.26
CA GLU A 111 -30.22 28.59 -9.94
C GLU A 111 -30.21 30.07 -10.40
N GLN A 112 -29.07 30.77 -10.30
CA GLN A 112 -28.96 32.16 -10.79
C GLN A 112 -29.07 32.29 -12.32
N GLN A 113 -28.81 31.22 -13.08
CA GLN A 113 -28.94 31.25 -14.53
C GLN A 113 -30.37 30.96 -15.03
N GLN A 114 -31.27 30.47 -14.16
CA GLN A 114 -32.70 30.29 -14.48
C GLN A 114 -33.54 31.52 -14.10
N ASP A 115 -33.17 32.26 -13.05
CA ASP A 115 -33.89 33.48 -12.62
C ASP A 115 -33.54 34.74 -13.43
N SER A 116 -32.65 34.62 -14.43
CA SER A 116 -32.29 35.70 -15.36
C SER A 116 -33.21 35.80 -16.58
N PHE A 117 -34.27 35.00 -16.69
CA PHE A 117 -35.25 35.09 -17.79
C PHE A 117 -36.64 35.44 -17.27
N VAL A 118 -36.81 36.67 -16.79
CA VAL A 118 -38.11 37.38 -16.72
C VAL A 118 -37.89 38.84 -17.13
#